data_AF-C6HHF6-F1
#
_entry.id   AF-C6HHF6-F1
#
_cell.length_a   1.000
_cell.length_b   1.000
_cell.length_c   1.000
_cell.angle_alpha   90.00
_cell.angle_beta   90.00
_cell.angle_gamma   90.00
#
_symmetry.space_group_name_H-M   'P 1'
#
loop_
_entity.id
_entity.type
_entity.pdbx_description
1 polymer ?
#
loop_
_entity_poly.entity_id
_entity_poly.type
_entity_poly.pdbx_seq_one_letter_code
_entity_poly.pdbx_strand_id
1 'polypeptide(L)'
;MRLFSTVVTAAMLVNASMAFIQTAQFRPGDEKGISYSVNVPPSTASRGQGPIYFQMEAPSDTTEWFSLGQGTGMAGANIFVAYISSDKKNITISPRLGRGHMLPDYNPSAQVRLLDGSGISNGKIIAKVLCESCMSWDGGSMNPTDTKSPWIWAVKRGNPLNSADVEASIPFHDNQGTFTFDLTVDADRGDGSSGSTPGISQRTIDIKRVTHGIIMSVVFVILFPTFALTLFLIPYSKTATRIHAPLQILTLCAAVTGFGVGVSLSLDLKRATMYHPIIGYVVIGWLLLFQPLLGYWHHLNYMRTRGPSAMGLVHRWWHWRRNGA
;
A
#
# COMPACT_ATOMS: atom_id res chain seq x y z
N MET A 1 54.34 7.12 67.06
CA MET A 1 53.73 5.92 66.45
C MET A 1 52.27 5.91 66.91
N ARG A 2 51.22 6.02 66.11
CA ARG A 2 50.96 5.56 64.73
C ARG A 2 49.98 6.55 64.06
N LEU A 3 50.16 6.76 62.77
CA LEU A 3 49.32 7.55 61.88
C LEU A 3 48.61 6.60 60.89
N PHE A 4 47.34 6.92 60.59
CA PHE A 4 46.50 6.47 59.45
C PHE A 4 46.14 4.96 59.38
N SER A 5 45.03 4.51 58.80
CA SER A 5 44.20 5.11 57.76
C SER A 5 42.79 4.49 57.74
N THR A 6 41.74 5.31 57.67
CA THR A 6 40.40 4.88 57.23
C THR A 6 40.38 4.88 55.70
N VAL A 7 40.16 3.71 55.10
CA VAL A 7 40.01 3.58 53.65
C VAL A 7 38.59 4.01 53.26
N VAL A 8 38.47 5.13 52.57
CA VAL A 8 37.22 5.55 51.89
C VAL A 8 37.28 5.00 50.47
N THR A 9 36.47 3.98 50.18
CA THR A 9 36.25 3.47 48.83
C THR A 9 35.33 4.43 48.08
N ALA A 10 35.89 5.21 47.15
CA ALA A 10 35.11 5.99 46.19
C ALA A 10 34.53 5.05 45.12
N ALA A 11 33.21 4.86 45.12
CA ALA A 11 32.51 4.20 44.04
C ALA A 11 32.49 5.13 42.81
N MET A 12 33.21 4.76 41.75
CA MET A 12 33.09 5.44 40.46
C MET A 12 31.78 5.06 39.81
N LEU A 13 30.83 5.99 39.78
CA LEU A 13 29.66 5.92 38.92
C LEU A 13 30.14 6.10 37.47
N VAL A 14 30.20 5.00 36.73
CA VAL A 14 30.32 5.05 35.27
C VAL A 14 29.01 5.63 34.76
N ASN A 15 29.02 6.91 34.42
CA ASN A 15 27.93 7.56 33.69
C ASN A 15 27.93 6.98 32.27
N ALA A 16 27.17 5.91 32.05
CA ALA A 16 26.85 5.45 30.71
C ALA A 16 26.02 6.56 30.05
N SER A 17 26.62 7.28 29.10
CA SER A 17 25.89 8.21 28.25
C SER A 17 24.71 7.46 27.64
N MET A 18 23.48 7.92 27.90
CA MET A 18 22.29 7.43 27.21
C MET A 18 22.46 7.77 25.73
N ALA A 19 22.92 6.79 24.94
CA ALA A 19 22.88 6.91 23.50
C ALA A 19 21.41 6.96 23.09
N PHE A 20 20.99 8.09 22.54
CA PHE A 20 19.65 8.28 22.00
C PHE A 20 19.35 7.18 20.98
N ILE A 21 18.25 6.44 21.20
CA ILE A 21 17.86 5.32 20.33
C ILE A 21 17.09 5.92 19.15
N GLN A 22 17.72 6.06 17.99
CA GLN A 22 17.06 6.44 16.73
C GLN A 22 16.07 5.35 16.33
N THR A 23 14.76 5.54 16.43
CA THR A 23 13.81 4.46 16.13
C THR A 23 12.71 4.94 15.22
N ALA A 24 12.84 4.62 13.93
CA ALA A 24 11.75 4.76 12.98
C ALA A 24 10.72 3.63 13.22
N GLN A 25 9.42 3.93 13.12
CA GLN A 25 8.32 3.00 13.37
C GLN A 25 7.27 3.03 12.27
N PHE A 26 6.76 1.87 11.90
CA PHE A 26 5.73 1.74 10.88
C PHE A 26 4.66 0.73 11.30
N ARG A 27 3.40 1.04 11.01
CA ARG A 27 2.23 0.19 11.26
C ARG A 27 1.35 0.20 10.01
N PRO A 28 1.13 -0.94 9.33
CA PRO A 28 0.19 -0.98 8.22
C PRO A 28 -1.22 -0.63 8.70
N GLY A 29 -1.88 0.33 8.04
CA GLY A 29 -3.22 0.79 8.45
C GLY A 29 -4.32 -0.26 8.27
N ASP A 30 -4.13 -1.18 7.33
CA ASP A 30 -5.05 -2.24 6.95
C ASP A 30 -4.69 -3.63 7.53
N GLU A 31 -3.61 -3.74 8.30
CA GLU A 31 -3.24 -4.94 9.08
C GLU A 31 -3.02 -4.60 10.55
N LYS A 32 -4.12 -4.59 11.31
CA LYS A 32 -4.11 -4.28 12.74
C LYS A 32 -3.22 -5.28 13.51
N GLY A 33 -2.53 -4.75 14.52
CA GLY A 33 -1.66 -5.52 15.41
C GLY A 33 -0.25 -5.77 14.87
N ILE A 34 0.02 -5.46 13.59
CA ILE A 34 1.36 -5.54 13.02
C ILE A 34 2.11 -4.22 13.25
N SER A 35 3.38 -4.32 13.62
CA SER A 35 4.27 -3.16 13.66
C SER A 35 5.72 -3.51 13.44
N TYR A 36 6.44 -2.54 12.89
CA TYR A 36 7.86 -2.63 12.57
C TYR A 36 8.59 -1.43 13.15
N SER A 37 9.80 -1.63 13.62
CA SER A 37 10.70 -0.53 13.94
C SER A 37 12.13 -0.85 13.56
N VAL A 38 12.90 0.18 13.21
CA VAL A 38 14.31 0.06 12.84
C VAL A 38 15.11 1.09 13.62
N ASN A 39 16.24 0.66 14.16
CA ASN A 39 17.24 1.47 14.80
C ASN A 39 18.58 1.32 14.09
N VAL A 40 19.13 2.46 13.70
CA VAL A 40 20.48 2.57 13.14
C VAL A 40 21.37 3.20 14.21
N PRO A 41 22.40 2.49 14.70
CA PRO A 41 23.36 3.09 15.63
C PRO A 41 24.07 4.31 15.02
N PRO A 42 24.37 5.36 15.80
CA PRO A 42 25.14 6.50 15.30
C PRO A 42 26.51 6.13 14.71
N SER A 43 27.14 5.07 15.24
CA SER A 43 28.38 4.51 14.69
C SER A 43 28.19 3.87 13.31
N THR A 44 27.06 3.21 13.08
CA THR A 44 26.68 2.64 11.78
C THR A 44 26.36 3.75 10.79
N ALA A 45 25.56 4.75 11.20
CA ALA A 45 25.21 5.90 10.38
C ALA A 45 26.44 6.71 9.93
N SER A 46 27.36 6.99 10.85
CA SER A 46 28.60 7.75 10.55
C SER A 46 29.61 7.00 9.70
N ARG A 47 29.71 5.67 9.84
CA ARG A 47 30.65 4.85 9.07
C ARG A 47 30.09 4.36 7.73
N GLY A 48 28.77 4.44 7.54
CA GLY A 48 28.09 3.83 6.40
C GLY A 48 28.06 2.29 6.43
N GLN A 49 28.56 1.67 7.50
CA GLN A 49 28.66 0.23 7.66
C GLN A 49 28.52 -0.17 9.13
N GLY A 50 28.03 -1.36 9.39
CA GLY A 50 27.85 -1.90 10.74
C GLY A 50 26.45 -2.48 10.94
N PRO A 51 26.16 -2.92 12.17
CA PRO A 51 24.88 -3.53 12.48
C PRO A 51 23.74 -2.54 12.51
N ILE A 52 22.54 -3.04 12.27
CA ILE A 52 21.27 -2.39 12.63
C ILE A 52 20.46 -3.29 13.53
N TYR A 53 19.48 -2.68 14.17
CA TYR A 53 18.52 -3.36 15.02
C TYR A 53 17.14 -3.13 14.45
N PHE A 54 16.30 -4.15 14.43
CA PHE A 54 14.90 -3.96 14.07
C PHE A 54 13.99 -4.82 14.93
N GLN A 55 12.76 -4.35 15.12
CA GLN A 55 11.72 -5.08 15.81
C GLN A 55 10.53 -5.32 14.89
N MET A 56 9.94 -6.50 14.98
CA MET A 56 8.73 -6.87 14.29
C MET A 56 7.74 -7.43 15.31
N GLU A 57 6.49 -7.00 15.25
CA GLU A 57 5.40 -7.53 16.07
C GLU A 57 4.22 -7.95 15.21
N ALA A 58 3.55 -9.03 15.62
CA ALA A 58 2.26 -9.46 15.07
C ALA A 58 1.43 -10.21 16.13
N PRO A 59 0.09 -10.28 16.00
CA PRO A 59 -0.74 -11.11 16.87
C PRO A 59 -0.38 -12.60 16.74
N SER A 60 -0.21 -13.31 17.86
CA SER A 60 0.28 -14.70 17.85
C SER A 60 -0.76 -15.75 17.53
N ASP A 61 -2.05 -15.42 17.63
CA ASP A 61 -3.18 -16.32 17.44
C ASP A 61 -3.69 -16.37 15.99
N THR A 62 -3.40 -15.33 15.20
CA THR A 62 -3.95 -15.10 13.86
C THR A 62 -2.89 -14.90 12.79
N THR A 63 -1.62 -15.14 13.11
CA THR A 63 -0.49 -14.96 12.19
C THR A 63 0.24 -16.27 12.00
N GLU A 64 0.21 -16.81 10.78
CA GLU A 64 0.97 -18.00 10.42
C GLU A 64 2.45 -17.65 10.26
N TRP A 65 2.72 -16.59 9.51
CA TRP A 65 4.02 -15.94 9.37
C TRP A 65 3.83 -14.47 8.98
N PHE A 66 4.83 -13.64 9.28
CA PHE A 66 4.88 -12.25 8.83
C PHE A 66 6.32 -11.85 8.55
N SER A 67 6.52 -10.78 7.79
CA SER A 67 7.85 -10.41 7.31
C SER A 67 8.07 -8.91 7.23
N LEU A 68 9.34 -8.54 7.26
CA LEU A 68 9.88 -7.23 6.95
C LEU A 68 10.98 -7.42 5.91
N GLY A 69 11.12 -6.54 4.93
CA GLY A 69 12.21 -6.64 3.96
C GLY A 69 12.75 -5.29 3.52
N GLN A 70 14.05 -5.23 3.24
CA GLN A 70 14.73 -4.07 2.67
C GLN A 70 14.61 -4.11 1.15
N GLY A 71 14.12 -3.03 0.54
CA GLY A 71 13.95 -2.92 -0.91
C GLY A 71 12.60 -2.34 -1.32
N THR A 72 12.44 -2.10 -2.62
CA THR A 72 11.22 -1.50 -3.21
C THR A 72 10.15 -2.52 -3.61
N GLY A 73 10.46 -3.80 -3.52
CA GLY A 73 9.61 -4.92 -3.94
C GLY A 73 10.28 -6.24 -3.62
N MET A 74 9.58 -7.36 -3.83
CA MET A 74 10.07 -8.68 -3.47
C MET A 74 11.33 -9.09 -4.25
N ALA A 75 11.41 -8.78 -5.55
CA ALA A 75 12.59 -9.06 -6.36
C ALA A 75 13.77 -8.17 -5.92
N GLY A 76 14.91 -8.79 -5.61
CA GLY A 76 16.12 -8.15 -5.10
C GLY A 76 16.06 -7.77 -3.62
N ALA A 77 14.99 -8.07 -2.88
CA ALA A 77 14.88 -7.69 -1.47
C ALA A 77 15.61 -8.65 -0.52
N ASN A 78 16.12 -8.08 0.57
CA ASN A 78 16.56 -8.81 1.76
C ASN A 78 15.37 -8.95 2.70
N ILE A 79 14.86 -10.17 2.91
CA ILE A 79 13.58 -10.43 3.55
C ILE A 79 13.80 -11.19 4.86
N PHE A 80 13.13 -10.77 5.93
CA PHE A 80 13.16 -11.41 7.24
C PHE A 80 11.77 -11.94 7.57
N VAL A 81 11.60 -13.25 7.56
CA VAL A 81 10.33 -13.90 7.87
C VAL A 81 10.35 -14.39 9.32
N ALA A 82 9.33 -14.04 10.09
CA ALA A 82 9.17 -14.47 11.47
C ALA A 82 7.90 -15.32 11.64
N TYR A 83 8.02 -16.41 12.41
CA TYR A 83 6.92 -17.30 12.77
C TYR A 83 7.21 -18.00 14.11
N ILE A 84 6.18 -18.58 14.71
CA ILE A 84 6.31 -19.33 15.97
C ILE A 84 7.12 -20.61 15.72
N SER A 85 8.08 -20.88 16.62
CA SER A 85 8.93 -22.08 16.58
C SER A 85 8.15 -23.34 16.96
N SER A 86 8.71 -24.52 16.69
CA SER A 86 8.07 -25.81 16.97
C SER A 86 7.78 -26.04 18.46
N ASP A 87 8.53 -25.40 19.36
CA ASP A 87 8.33 -25.47 20.81
C ASP A 87 7.16 -24.60 21.33
N LYS A 88 6.58 -23.75 20.47
CA LYS A 88 5.51 -22.79 20.77
C LYS A 88 5.82 -21.79 21.89
N LYS A 89 7.09 -21.67 22.28
CA LYS A 89 7.57 -20.75 23.32
C LYS A 89 8.49 -19.69 22.73
N ASN A 90 9.19 -20.05 21.66
CA ASN A 90 10.10 -19.19 20.95
C ASN A 90 9.60 -18.93 19.52
N ILE A 91 10.38 -18.14 18.78
CA ILE A 91 10.11 -17.78 17.40
C ILE A 91 11.30 -18.17 16.53
N THR A 92 11.04 -18.35 15.25
CA THR A 92 12.05 -18.55 14.22
C THR A 92 12.14 -17.27 13.39
N ILE A 93 13.36 -16.79 13.17
CA ILE A 93 13.66 -15.72 12.21
C ILE A 93 14.42 -16.33 11.03
N SER A 94 13.84 -16.22 9.85
CA SER A 94 14.34 -16.78 8.60
C SER A 94 14.75 -15.63 7.68
N PRO A 95 16.06 -15.32 7.54
CA PRO A 95 16.53 -14.40 6.52
C PRO A 95 16.46 -15.06 5.14
N ARG A 96 15.94 -14.35 4.16
CA ARG A 96 15.68 -14.85 2.81
C ARG A 96 16.03 -13.83 1.75
N LEU A 97 16.28 -14.31 0.55
CA LEU A 97 16.51 -13.48 -0.62
C LEU A 97 15.36 -13.60 -1.62
N GLY A 98 14.77 -12.47 -1.98
CA GLY A 98 13.73 -12.44 -3.00
C GLY A 98 14.31 -12.37 -4.40
N ARG A 99 14.07 -13.38 -5.23
CA ARG A 99 14.54 -13.42 -6.64
C ARG A 99 13.47 -13.06 -7.68
N GLY A 100 12.26 -12.77 -7.22
CA GLY A 100 11.11 -12.55 -8.08
C GLY A 100 9.80 -12.68 -7.31
N HIS A 101 8.71 -12.94 -8.03
CA HIS A 101 7.40 -13.23 -7.44
C HIS A 101 7.24 -14.74 -7.19
N MET A 102 8.16 -15.31 -6.40
CA MET A 102 8.24 -16.73 -6.04
C MET A 102 8.71 -16.87 -4.59
N LEU A 103 8.55 -18.05 -3.98
CA LEU A 103 9.01 -18.31 -2.61
C LEU A 103 10.47 -17.83 -2.43
N PRO A 104 10.77 -16.91 -1.50
CA PRO A 104 12.13 -16.47 -1.25
C PRO A 104 12.98 -17.61 -0.72
N ASP A 105 14.21 -17.71 -1.22
CA ASP A 105 15.20 -18.71 -0.81
C ASP A 105 15.83 -18.30 0.52
N TYR A 106 16.14 -19.26 1.40
CA TYR A 106 16.91 -18.97 2.60
C TYR A 106 18.29 -18.38 2.24
N ASN A 107 18.70 -17.36 2.99
CA ASN A 107 19.98 -16.67 2.79
C ASN A 107 20.95 -17.01 3.93
N PRO A 108 21.86 -17.99 3.76
CA PRO A 108 22.83 -18.36 4.79
C PRO A 108 23.91 -17.30 5.00
N SER A 109 24.09 -16.36 4.07
CA SER A 109 25.05 -15.25 4.20
C SER A 109 24.53 -14.13 5.11
N ALA A 110 23.24 -14.14 5.44
CA ALA A 110 22.65 -13.14 6.33
C ALA A 110 23.05 -13.41 7.78
N GLN A 111 23.70 -12.44 8.41
CA GLN A 111 24.11 -12.49 9.80
C GLN A 111 23.04 -11.83 10.67
N VAL A 112 22.02 -12.60 11.03
CA VAL A 112 20.92 -12.16 11.89
C VAL A 112 20.85 -12.99 13.17
N ARG A 113 20.54 -12.35 14.30
CA ARG A 113 20.23 -13.06 15.55
C ARG A 113 19.06 -12.43 16.27
N LEU A 114 18.28 -13.26 16.95
CA LEU A 114 17.28 -12.80 17.92
C LEU A 114 17.98 -12.27 19.17
N LEU A 115 17.44 -11.18 19.70
CA LEU A 115 17.88 -10.55 20.94
C LEU A 115 16.93 -10.88 22.09
N ASP A 116 17.40 -10.63 23.31
CA ASP A 116 16.61 -10.81 24.52
C ASP A 116 15.29 -10.04 24.46
N GLY A 117 14.24 -10.69 24.93
CA GLY A 117 12.86 -10.21 24.82
C GLY A 117 12.20 -10.50 23.46
N SER A 118 12.84 -11.26 22.57
CA SER A 118 12.15 -11.95 21.48
C SER A 118 11.38 -13.16 21.99
N GLY A 119 10.30 -13.53 21.31
CA GLY A 119 9.48 -14.70 21.66
C GLY A 119 7.99 -14.40 21.54
N ILE A 120 7.19 -15.15 22.29
CA ILE A 120 5.74 -14.96 22.37
C ILE A 120 5.40 -14.39 23.74
N SER A 121 4.76 -13.22 23.75
CA SER A 121 4.35 -12.56 24.99
C SER A 121 3.13 -11.68 24.76
N ASN A 122 2.20 -11.64 25.73
CA ASN A 122 1.01 -10.79 25.69
C ASN A 122 0.19 -10.92 24.39
N GLY A 123 0.03 -12.15 23.89
CA GLY A 123 -0.71 -12.42 22.65
C GLY A 123 -0.02 -11.94 21.36
N LYS A 124 1.28 -11.65 21.42
CA LYS A 124 2.08 -11.19 20.29
C LYS A 124 3.30 -12.07 20.05
N ILE A 125 3.65 -12.21 18.78
CA ILE A 125 4.97 -12.60 18.31
C ILE A 125 5.82 -11.34 18.32
N ILE A 126 6.95 -11.36 19.02
CA ILE A 126 7.89 -10.22 19.11
C ILE A 126 9.26 -10.71 18.64
N ALA A 127 9.74 -10.18 17.52
CA ALA A 127 11.07 -10.44 17.01
C ALA A 127 11.93 -9.19 17.17
N LYS A 128 12.92 -9.22 18.07
CA LYS A 128 13.96 -8.19 18.17
C LYS A 128 15.22 -8.74 17.54
N VAL A 129 15.68 -8.13 16.46
CA VAL A 129 16.71 -8.68 15.60
C VAL A 129 17.90 -7.74 15.54
N LEU A 130 19.09 -8.29 15.77
CA LEU A 130 20.35 -7.68 15.38
C LEU A 130 20.73 -8.24 14.01
N CYS A 131 21.02 -7.34 13.06
CA CYS A 131 21.47 -7.70 11.72
C CYS A 131 22.82 -7.06 11.41
N GLU A 132 23.85 -7.88 11.24
CA GLU A 132 25.23 -7.45 10.98
C GLU A 132 25.52 -7.30 9.48
N SER A 133 24.69 -7.88 8.62
CA SER A 133 24.84 -7.89 7.16
C SER A 133 23.73 -7.14 6.41
N CYS A 134 23.06 -6.19 7.05
CA CYS A 134 21.91 -5.47 6.47
C CYS A 134 22.28 -4.26 5.61
N MET A 135 23.55 -3.89 5.53
CA MET A 135 23.99 -2.75 4.70
C MET A 135 24.04 -3.10 3.21
N SER A 136 24.36 -4.35 2.88
CA SER A 136 24.44 -4.85 1.50
C SER A 136 24.15 -6.34 1.46
N TRP A 137 23.49 -6.78 0.40
CA TRP A 137 23.16 -8.19 0.14
C TRP A 137 23.19 -8.46 -1.37
N ASP A 138 23.06 -9.73 -1.76
CA ASP A 138 22.95 -10.10 -3.16
C ASP A 138 21.61 -9.63 -3.76
N GLY A 139 21.59 -8.49 -4.45
CA GLY A 139 20.39 -7.90 -5.03
C GLY A 139 20.11 -6.46 -4.60
N GLY A 140 20.84 -5.94 -3.61
CA GLY A 140 20.67 -4.55 -3.19
C GLY A 140 21.56 -4.11 -2.03
N SER A 141 21.35 -2.86 -1.62
CA SER A 141 22.03 -2.23 -0.50
C SER A 141 21.11 -1.20 0.17
N MET A 142 21.43 -0.84 1.40
CA MET A 142 20.74 0.21 2.14
C MET A 142 21.76 1.28 2.56
N ASN A 143 21.40 2.56 2.41
CA ASN A 143 22.16 3.65 3.00
C ASN A 143 21.62 3.92 4.42
N PRO A 144 22.43 3.80 5.48
CA PRO A 144 21.97 3.99 6.86
C PRO A 144 21.56 5.42 7.21
N THR A 145 21.78 6.38 6.30
CA THR A 145 21.41 7.80 6.46
C THR A 145 20.28 8.24 5.52
N ASP A 146 19.61 7.28 4.87
CA ASP A 146 18.53 7.59 3.94
C ASP A 146 17.26 8.07 4.67
N THR A 147 16.75 9.22 4.27
CA THR A 147 15.49 9.79 4.79
C THR A 147 14.25 9.13 4.18
N LYS A 148 14.42 8.32 3.13
CA LYS A 148 13.35 7.56 2.47
C LYS A 148 13.81 6.15 2.10
N SER A 149 14.48 5.46 3.03
CA SER A 149 14.91 4.07 2.84
C SER A 149 13.69 3.20 2.49
N PRO A 150 13.71 2.43 1.39
CA PRO A 150 12.56 1.63 0.95
C PRO A 150 12.48 0.28 1.68
N TRP A 151 11.28 -0.06 2.12
CA TRP A 151 10.98 -1.32 2.81
C TRP A 151 9.67 -1.94 2.31
N ILE A 152 9.57 -3.25 2.49
CA ILE A 152 8.37 -4.04 2.23
C ILE A 152 7.95 -4.79 3.48
N TRP A 153 6.66 -5.13 3.54
CA TRP A 153 6.11 -6.00 4.56
C TRP A 153 5.11 -6.96 3.93
N ALA A 154 4.95 -8.13 4.54
CA ALA A 154 3.93 -9.09 4.13
C ALA A 154 3.49 -9.95 5.32
N VAL A 155 2.25 -10.43 5.27
CA VAL A 155 1.66 -11.27 6.31
C VAL A 155 0.80 -12.38 5.71
N LYS A 156 0.89 -13.56 6.30
CA LYS A 156 -0.07 -14.65 6.15
C LYS A 156 -0.88 -14.78 7.43
N ARG A 157 -2.20 -14.65 7.32
CA ARG A 157 -3.14 -14.93 8.40
C ARG A 157 -3.46 -16.42 8.40
N GLY A 158 -3.58 -16.99 9.60
CA GLY A 158 -3.81 -18.41 9.78
C GLY A 158 -3.31 -18.92 11.12
N ASN A 159 -3.32 -20.25 11.25
CA ASN A 159 -2.73 -20.93 12.41
C ASN A 159 -1.20 -20.77 12.38
N PRO A 160 -0.53 -20.69 13.54
CA PRO A 160 0.92 -20.57 13.59
C PRO A 160 1.64 -21.73 12.88
N LEU A 161 2.70 -21.42 12.12
CA LEU A 161 3.47 -22.42 11.37
C LEU A 161 4.13 -23.48 12.28
N ASN A 162 4.51 -23.11 13.51
CA ASN A 162 5.13 -24.00 14.51
C ASN A 162 6.34 -24.76 13.97
N SER A 163 7.33 -24.04 13.43
CA SER A 163 8.53 -24.64 12.84
C SER A 163 9.80 -23.95 13.33
N ALA A 164 10.80 -24.73 13.72
CA ALA A 164 12.15 -24.25 14.02
C ALA A 164 13.05 -24.17 12.77
N ASP A 165 12.58 -24.70 11.63
CA ASP A 165 13.32 -24.73 10.39
C ASP A 165 13.31 -23.34 9.73
N VAL A 166 14.49 -22.76 9.52
CA VAL A 166 14.65 -21.46 8.84
C VAL A 166 14.41 -21.56 7.34
N GLU A 167 14.39 -22.76 6.75
CA GLU A 167 14.11 -23.01 5.34
C GLU A 167 12.65 -23.45 5.09
N ALA A 168 11.82 -23.47 6.13
CA ALA A 168 10.45 -23.96 6.05
C ALA A 168 9.69 -23.36 4.86
N SER A 169 8.97 -24.20 4.11
CA SER A 169 8.09 -23.72 3.05
C SER A 169 7.00 -22.84 3.67
N ILE A 170 6.79 -21.64 3.13
CA ILE A 170 5.77 -20.71 3.59
C ILE A 170 4.76 -20.47 2.45
N PRO A 171 3.44 -20.49 2.74
CA PRO A 171 2.43 -20.18 1.73
C PRO A 171 2.47 -18.70 1.35
N PHE A 172 1.86 -18.36 0.22
CA PHE A 172 1.76 -16.97 -0.28
C PHE A 172 1.05 -16.05 0.72
N HIS A 173 1.56 -14.82 0.92
CA HIS A 173 0.98 -13.85 1.85
C HIS A 173 -0.46 -13.44 1.46
N ASP A 174 -1.30 -13.18 2.45
CA ASP A 174 -2.67 -12.69 2.22
C ASP A 174 -2.71 -11.17 2.01
N ASN A 175 -1.73 -10.45 2.57
CA ASN A 175 -1.56 -9.02 2.36
C ASN A 175 -0.08 -8.63 2.45
N GLN A 176 0.24 -7.53 1.78
CA GLN A 176 1.59 -7.03 1.63
C GLN A 176 1.54 -5.56 1.24
N GLY A 177 2.66 -4.86 1.43
CA GLY A 177 2.77 -3.48 1.02
C GLY A 177 4.20 -2.96 1.04
N THR A 178 4.32 -1.73 0.58
CA THR A 178 5.57 -0.96 0.59
C THR A 178 5.46 0.18 1.59
N PHE A 179 6.58 0.70 2.04
CA PHE A 179 6.69 1.92 2.82
C PHE A 179 8.14 2.41 2.82
N THR A 180 8.38 3.60 3.38
CA THR A 180 9.75 4.08 3.60
C THR A 180 9.99 4.41 5.05
N PHE A 181 11.20 4.15 5.55
CA PHE A 181 11.69 4.68 6.82
C PHE A 181 12.59 5.89 6.57
N ASP A 182 12.46 6.91 7.41
CA ASP A 182 13.48 7.93 7.60
C ASP A 182 14.45 7.42 8.67
N LEU A 183 15.60 6.90 8.22
CA LEU A 183 16.61 6.30 9.08
C LEU A 183 17.41 7.35 9.88
N THR A 184 17.15 8.64 9.66
CA THR A 184 17.80 9.75 10.37
C THR A 184 17.00 10.24 11.57
N VAL A 185 15.79 9.71 11.81
CA VAL A 185 14.90 10.18 12.89
C VAL A 185 15.32 9.60 14.23
N ASP A 186 15.65 10.50 15.16
CA ASP A 186 15.77 10.21 16.59
C ASP A 186 14.37 9.95 17.19
N ALA A 187 14.21 8.88 17.97
CA ALA A 187 12.92 8.53 18.58
C ALA A 187 12.40 9.57 19.59
N ASP A 188 13.20 10.59 19.92
CA ASP A 188 12.92 11.66 20.88
C ASP A 188 12.45 12.97 20.23
N ARG A 189 12.18 13.01 18.92
CA ARG A 189 11.36 14.09 18.37
C ARG A 189 9.95 13.93 18.94
N GLY A 190 9.68 14.59 20.06
CA GLY A 190 8.38 14.68 20.77
C GLY A 190 7.23 15.28 19.97
N ASP A 191 7.25 15.10 18.64
CA ASP A 191 6.30 15.55 17.64
C ASP A 191 5.39 14.41 17.14
N GLY A 192 5.50 13.20 17.71
CA GLY A 192 4.65 12.05 17.33
C GLY A 192 4.88 11.55 15.89
N SER A 193 5.95 11.99 15.24
CA SER A 193 6.36 11.53 13.91
C SER A 193 6.95 10.13 13.99
N SER A 194 6.29 9.15 13.36
CA SER A 194 6.72 7.75 13.33
C SER A 194 8.00 7.51 12.51
N GLY A 195 8.65 8.54 11.95
CA GLY A 195 9.83 8.38 11.10
C GLY A 195 9.61 7.44 9.90
N SER A 196 8.36 7.32 9.43
CA SER A 196 7.99 6.48 8.30
C SER A 196 6.95 7.16 7.42
N THR A 197 7.01 6.88 6.12
CA THR A 197 5.98 7.27 5.17
C THR A 197 5.31 6.00 4.65
N PRO A 198 4.01 5.80 4.90
CA PRO A 198 3.28 4.66 4.37
C PRO A 198 3.35 4.65 2.84
N GLY A 199 3.65 3.48 2.26
CA GLY A 199 3.39 3.22 0.87
C GLY A 199 2.01 2.60 0.69
N ILE A 200 1.81 1.90 -0.41
CA ILE A 200 0.52 1.31 -0.78
C ILE A 200 0.53 -0.19 -0.47
N SER A 201 -0.56 -0.69 0.12
CA SER A 201 -0.80 -2.12 0.31
C SER A 201 -1.54 -2.73 -0.87
N GLN A 202 -1.34 -4.03 -1.11
CA GLN A 202 -2.03 -4.76 -2.17
C GLN A 202 -3.54 -4.77 -1.95
N ARG A 203 -4.00 -4.93 -0.70
CA ARG A 203 -5.42 -4.83 -0.36
C ARG A 203 -6.01 -3.47 -0.75
N THR A 204 -5.29 -2.37 -0.52
CA THR A 204 -5.74 -1.03 -0.94
C THR A 204 -5.86 -0.93 -2.47
N ILE A 205 -4.90 -1.51 -3.20
CA ILE A 205 -4.93 -1.59 -4.67
C ILE A 205 -6.17 -2.36 -5.14
N ASP A 206 -6.43 -3.51 -4.53
CA ASP A 206 -7.55 -4.38 -4.92
C ASP A 206 -8.90 -3.71 -4.65
N ILE A 207 -9.05 -3.03 -3.50
CA ILE A 207 -10.25 -2.22 -3.20
C ILE A 207 -10.43 -1.14 -4.26
N LYS A 208 -9.40 -0.33 -4.56
CA LYS A 208 -9.50 0.71 -5.59
C LYS A 208 -9.87 0.13 -6.96
N ARG A 209 -9.28 -1.01 -7.33
CA ARG A 209 -9.54 -1.69 -8.61
C ARG A 209 -10.99 -2.16 -8.71
N VAL A 210 -11.49 -2.86 -7.68
CA VAL A 210 -12.86 -3.37 -7.64
C VAL A 210 -13.86 -2.21 -7.60
N THR A 211 -13.62 -1.18 -6.77
CA THR A 211 -14.49 0.01 -6.67
C THR A 211 -14.57 0.75 -8.01
N HIS A 212 -13.43 1.01 -8.67
CA HIS A 212 -13.42 1.62 -9.99
C HIS A 212 -14.22 0.79 -11.01
N GLY A 213 -13.97 -0.51 -11.07
CA GLY A 213 -14.64 -1.43 -12.00
C GLY A 213 -16.16 -1.49 -11.80
N ILE A 214 -16.63 -1.62 -10.55
CA ILE A 214 -18.07 -1.67 -10.23
C ILE A 214 -18.74 -0.34 -10.59
N ILE A 215 -18.20 0.79 -10.13
CA ILE A 215 -18.79 2.11 -10.39
C ILE A 215 -18.88 2.35 -11.90
N MET A 216 -17.79 2.11 -12.64
CA MET A 216 -17.78 2.34 -14.09
C MET A 216 -18.72 1.40 -14.84
N SER A 217 -18.81 0.14 -14.43
CA SER A 217 -19.73 -0.81 -15.06
C SER A 217 -21.19 -0.38 -14.85
N VAL A 218 -21.57 -0.03 -13.62
CA VAL A 218 -22.93 0.45 -13.31
C VAL A 218 -23.24 1.73 -14.09
N VAL A 219 -22.31 2.69 -14.12
CA VAL A 219 -22.47 3.96 -14.84
C VAL A 219 -22.67 3.74 -16.34
N PHE A 220 -21.77 3.02 -17.00
CA PHE A 220 -21.76 2.91 -18.47
C PHE A 220 -22.69 1.85 -19.03
N VAL A 221 -22.90 0.74 -18.32
CA VAL A 221 -23.73 -0.37 -18.81
C VAL A 221 -25.19 -0.21 -18.39
N ILE A 222 -25.45 0.40 -17.23
CA ILE A 222 -26.80 0.46 -16.65
C ILE A 222 -27.33 1.88 -16.67
N LEU A 223 -26.72 2.81 -15.95
CA LEU A 223 -27.31 4.13 -15.69
C LEU A 223 -27.42 4.98 -16.96
N PHE A 224 -26.33 5.13 -17.72
CA PHE A 224 -26.35 5.93 -18.95
C PHE A 224 -27.42 5.44 -19.95
N PRO A 225 -27.49 4.13 -20.31
CA PRO A 225 -28.52 3.62 -21.21
C PRO A 225 -29.94 3.74 -20.65
N THR A 226 -30.17 3.33 -19.40
CA THR A 226 -31.52 3.34 -18.81
C THR A 226 -32.07 4.76 -18.65
N PHE A 227 -31.24 5.72 -18.26
CA PHE A 227 -31.66 7.10 -18.12
C PHE A 227 -31.86 7.79 -19.47
N ALA A 228 -31.18 7.35 -20.54
CA ALA A 228 -31.50 7.77 -21.90
C ALA A 228 -32.88 7.26 -22.35
N LEU A 229 -33.24 6.01 -22.00
CA LEU A 229 -34.54 5.42 -22.35
C LEU A 229 -35.74 6.17 -21.73
N THR A 230 -35.55 6.90 -20.63
CA THR A 230 -36.62 7.71 -20.01
C THR A 230 -37.25 8.71 -20.98
N LEU A 231 -36.48 9.24 -21.94
CA LEU A 231 -36.98 10.16 -22.97
C LEU A 231 -38.02 9.51 -23.88
N PHE A 232 -38.01 8.18 -24.01
CA PHE A 232 -38.92 7.41 -24.86
C PHE A 232 -40.04 6.75 -24.07
N LEU A 233 -39.76 6.32 -22.84
CA LEU A 233 -40.71 5.55 -22.03
C LEU A 233 -41.65 6.42 -21.19
N ILE A 234 -41.28 7.67 -20.90
CA ILE A 234 -42.08 8.57 -20.05
C ILE A 234 -42.61 9.73 -20.92
N PRO A 235 -43.86 9.63 -21.45
CA PRO A 235 -44.46 10.63 -22.32
C PRO A 235 -44.98 11.82 -21.50
N TYR A 236 -44.05 12.58 -20.91
CA TYR A 236 -44.32 13.81 -20.18
C TYR A 236 -43.56 14.97 -20.81
N SER A 237 -44.23 16.11 -21.00
CA SER A 237 -43.70 17.26 -21.76
C SER A 237 -42.44 17.88 -21.15
N LYS A 238 -42.17 17.62 -19.86
CA LYS A 238 -40.95 18.08 -19.16
C LYS A 238 -40.03 16.93 -18.74
N THR A 239 -40.20 15.72 -19.27
CA THR A 239 -39.32 14.55 -18.97
C THR A 239 -37.85 14.91 -19.17
N ALA A 240 -37.51 15.59 -20.27
CA ALA A 240 -36.14 15.96 -20.58
C ALA A 240 -35.48 16.81 -19.47
N THR A 241 -36.17 17.84 -18.97
CA THR A 241 -35.59 18.80 -18.01
C THR A 241 -35.79 18.40 -16.54
N ARG A 242 -36.85 17.65 -16.22
CA ARG A 242 -37.21 17.29 -14.84
C ARG A 242 -36.83 15.87 -14.44
N ILE A 243 -36.59 14.97 -15.40
CA ILE A 243 -36.27 13.56 -15.13
C ILE A 243 -34.92 13.20 -15.73
N HIS A 244 -34.79 13.30 -17.06
CA HIS A 244 -33.60 12.89 -17.76
C HIS A 244 -32.37 13.71 -17.35
N ALA A 245 -32.43 15.04 -17.41
CA ALA A 245 -31.29 15.88 -17.09
C ALA A 245 -30.76 15.69 -15.64
N PRO A 246 -31.60 15.69 -14.59
CA PRO A 246 -31.12 15.39 -13.23
C PRO A 246 -30.48 14.00 -13.10
N LEU A 247 -31.07 12.96 -13.69
CA LEU A 247 -30.52 11.60 -13.65
C LEU A 247 -29.20 11.48 -14.43
N GLN A 248 -29.06 12.21 -15.55
CA GLN A 248 -27.81 12.29 -16.29
C GLN A 248 -26.72 13.02 -15.50
N ILE A 249 -27.05 14.11 -14.82
CA ILE A 249 -26.10 14.82 -13.93
C ILE A 249 -25.64 13.89 -12.81
N LEU A 250 -26.57 13.19 -12.16
CA LEU A 250 -26.24 12.21 -11.11
C LEU A 250 -25.28 11.12 -11.64
N THR A 251 -25.56 10.60 -12.84
CA THR A 251 -24.71 9.58 -13.48
C THR A 251 -23.34 10.12 -13.83
N LEU A 252 -23.26 11.38 -14.29
CA LEU A 252 -22.00 12.05 -14.59
C LEU A 252 -21.17 12.24 -13.32
N CYS A 253 -21.78 12.64 -12.20
CA CYS A 253 -21.10 12.72 -10.90
C CYS A 253 -20.55 11.35 -10.48
N ALA A 254 -21.33 10.28 -10.64
CA ALA A 254 -20.86 8.92 -10.36
C ALA A 254 -19.71 8.50 -11.30
N ALA A 255 -19.76 8.87 -12.57
CA ALA A 255 -18.70 8.64 -13.55
C ALA A 255 -17.40 9.35 -13.13
N VAL A 256 -17.47 10.60 -12.70
CA VAL A 256 -16.32 11.38 -12.20
C VAL A 256 -15.73 10.73 -10.96
N THR A 257 -16.57 10.27 -10.02
CA THR A 257 -16.11 9.54 -8.83
C THR A 257 -15.39 8.25 -9.20
N GLY A 258 -15.99 7.41 -10.05
CA GLY A 258 -15.33 6.19 -10.55
C GLY A 258 -14.02 6.49 -11.26
N PHE A 259 -13.98 7.59 -12.01
CA PHE A 259 -12.78 8.03 -12.75
C PHE A 259 -11.67 8.45 -11.80
N GLY A 260 -11.99 9.25 -10.77
CA GLY A 260 -11.04 9.67 -9.75
C GLY A 260 -10.40 8.48 -9.02
N VAL A 261 -11.20 7.44 -8.69
CA VAL A 261 -10.68 6.19 -8.12
C VAL A 261 -9.73 5.49 -9.10
N GLY A 262 -10.08 5.43 -10.39
CA GLY A 262 -9.24 4.85 -11.44
C GLY A 262 -7.92 5.60 -11.65
N VAL A 263 -7.95 6.93 -11.61
CA VAL A 263 -6.75 7.78 -11.68
C VAL A 263 -5.86 7.53 -10.46
N SER A 264 -6.42 7.54 -9.25
CA SER A 264 -5.67 7.25 -8.02
C SER A 264 -5.00 5.88 -8.09
N LEU A 265 -5.71 4.84 -8.53
CA LEU A 265 -5.15 3.51 -8.74
C LEU A 265 -4.00 3.51 -9.77
N SER A 266 -4.15 4.26 -10.86
CA SER A 266 -3.13 4.32 -11.92
C SER A 266 -1.84 5.00 -11.46
N LEU A 267 -1.94 6.00 -10.58
CA LEU A 267 -0.80 6.68 -9.97
C LEU A 267 -0.09 5.76 -8.98
N ASP A 268 -0.85 5.09 -8.12
CA ASP A 268 -0.33 4.12 -7.15
C ASP A 268 0.46 2.99 -7.82
N LEU A 269 -0.04 2.49 -8.95
CA LEU A 269 0.62 1.45 -9.74
C LEU A 269 1.76 1.98 -10.62
N LYS A 270 2.01 3.30 -10.65
CA LYS A 270 2.93 3.98 -11.58
C LYS A 270 2.64 3.64 -13.05
N ARG A 271 1.36 3.53 -13.42
CA ARG A 271 0.86 3.12 -14.74
C ARG A 271 -0.13 4.11 -15.35
N ALA A 272 -0.11 5.37 -14.93
CA ALA A 272 -0.99 6.43 -15.43
C ALA A 272 -0.88 6.66 -16.96
N THR A 273 0.23 6.27 -17.58
CA THR A 273 0.47 6.43 -19.02
C THR A 273 0.21 5.17 -19.84
N MET A 274 -0.41 4.14 -19.26
CA MET A 274 -0.82 2.94 -20.00
C MET A 274 -2.07 3.21 -20.84
N TYR A 275 -2.32 2.37 -21.85
CA TYR A 275 -3.45 2.54 -22.78
C TYR A 275 -4.80 2.70 -22.09
N HIS A 276 -5.13 1.85 -21.12
CA HIS A 276 -6.44 1.88 -20.45
C HIS A 276 -6.69 3.23 -19.72
N PRO A 277 -5.79 3.72 -18.85
CA PRO A 277 -5.92 5.06 -18.27
C PRO A 277 -5.99 6.18 -19.32
N ILE A 278 -5.15 6.18 -20.35
CA ILE A 278 -5.17 7.21 -21.40
C ILE A 278 -6.53 7.27 -22.11
N ILE A 279 -7.05 6.11 -22.52
CA ILE A 279 -8.39 6.02 -23.13
C ILE A 279 -9.44 6.54 -22.15
N GLY A 280 -9.36 6.16 -20.88
CA GLY A 280 -10.23 6.66 -19.82
C GLY A 280 -10.20 8.19 -19.70
N TYR A 281 -9.01 8.80 -19.72
CA TYR A 281 -8.84 10.25 -19.64
C TYR A 281 -9.53 10.96 -20.80
N VAL A 282 -9.35 10.45 -22.02
CA VAL A 282 -9.99 10.99 -23.24
C VAL A 282 -11.50 10.81 -23.19
N VAL A 283 -12.00 9.62 -22.84
CA VAL A 283 -13.44 9.33 -22.79
C VAL A 283 -14.13 10.18 -21.74
N ILE A 284 -13.63 10.22 -20.50
CA ILE A 284 -14.24 11.03 -19.44
C ILE A 284 -14.12 12.52 -19.75
N GLY A 285 -12.98 12.98 -20.25
CA GLY A 285 -12.82 14.38 -20.70
C GLY A 285 -13.84 14.75 -21.78
N TRP A 286 -14.07 13.84 -22.74
CA TRP A 286 -15.07 14.05 -23.78
C TRP A 286 -16.50 14.11 -23.24
N LEU A 287 -16.85 13.19 -22.34
CA LEU A 287 -18.15 13.12 -21.69
C LEU A 287 -18.45 14.38 -20.85
N LEU A 288 -17.45 14.95 -20.18
CA LEU A 288 -17.63 16.14 -19.34
C LEU A 288 -17.75 17.43 -20.16
N LEU A 289 -16.97 17.56 -21.24
CA LEU A 289 -16.89 18.80 -22.01
C LEU A 289 -17.90 18.83 -23.15
N PHE A 290 -17.91 17.82 -24.01
CA PHE A 290 -18.63 17.90 -25.28
C PHE A 290 -20.06 17.41 -25.19
N GLN A 291 -20.37 16.37 -24.42
CA GLN A 291 -21.75 15.87 -24.35
C GLN A 291 -22.76 16.90 -23.79
N PRO A 292 -22.47 17.64 -22.70
CA PRO A 292 -23.39 18.67 -22.20
C PRO A 292 -23.56 19.83 -23.18
N LEU A 293 -22.47 20.26 -23.84
CA LEU A 293 -22.51 21.34 -24.85
C LEU A 293 -23.39 20.94 -26.03
N LEU A 294 -23.17 19.74 -26.57
CA LEU A 294 -23.97 19.21 -27.68
C LEU A 294 -25.44 19.00 -27.27
N GLY A 295 -25.70 18.52 -26.06
CA GLY A 295 -27.04 18.36 -25.51
C GLY A 295 -27.77 19.71 -25.34
N TYR A 296 -27.07 20.73 -24.85
CA TYR A 296 -27.61 22.08 -24.71
C TYR A 296 -27.93 22.72 -26.07
N TRP A 297 -27.00 22.62 -27.03
CA TRP A 297 -27.25 23.09 -28.40
C TRP A 297 -28.41 22.35 -29.07
N HIS A 298 -28.51 21.04 -28.86
CA HIS A 298 -29.63 20.25 -29.35
C HIS A 298 -30.96 20.74 -28.77
N HIS A 299 -31.01 21.01 -27.47
CA HIS A 299 -32.19 21.54 -26.80
C HIS A 299 -32.59 22.94 -27.30
N LEU A 300 -31.62 23.86 -27.45
CA LEU A 300 -31.86 25.19 -28.00
C LEU A 300 -32.41 25.12 -29.43
N ASN A 301 -31.86 24.25 -30.27
CA ASN A 301 -32.31 24.09 -31.64
C ASN A 301 -33.74 23.52 -31.67
N TYR A 302 -34.05 22.53 -30.83
CA TYR A 302 -35.39 21.97 -30.69
C TYR A 302 -36.42 23.04 -30.25
N MET A 303 -36.06 23.92 -29.31
CA MET A 303 -36.93 25.02 -28.89
C MET A 303 -37.19 26.04 -30.02
N ARG A 304 -36.20 26.29 -30.89
CA ARG A 304 -36.33 27.21 -32.03
C ARG A 304 -37.14 26.65 -33.19
N THR A 305 -36.89 25.41 -33.58
CA THR A 305 -37.46 24.84 -34.82
C THR A 305 -38.69 23.96 -34.59
N ARG A 306 -38.92 23.48 -33.36
CA ARG A 306 -39.88 22.40 -33.01
C ARG A 306 -39.79 21.17 -33.92
N GLY A 307 -38.68 21.03 -34.66
CA GLY A 307 -38.44 19.99 -35.65
C GLY A 307 -37.19 19.18 -35.32
N PRO A 308 -37.02 18.02 -35.96
CA PRO A 308 -35.85 17.17 -35.74
C PRO A 308 -34.55 17.92 -36.08
N SER A 309 -33.52 17.78 -35.23
CA SER A 309 -32.20 18.34 -35.52
C SER A 309 -31.50 17.55 -36.63
N ALA A 310 -30.59 18.20 -37.37
CA ALA A 310 -29.75 17.53 -38.36
C ALA A 310 -28.97 16.33 -37.74
N MET A 311 -28.53 16.47 -36.49
CA MET A 311 -27.90 15.39 -35.72
C MET A 311 -28.86 14.23 -35.41
N GLY A 312 -30.14 14.50 -35.12
CA GLY A 312 -31.15 13.46 -34.95
C GLY A 312 -31.51 12.74 -36.25
N LEU A 313 -31.32 13.37 -37.40
CA LEU A 313 -31.41 12.74 -38.72
C LEU A 313 -30.20 11.81 -38.97
N VAL A 314 -28.97 12.28 -38.73
CA VAL A 314 -27.74 11.47 -38.88
C VAL A 314 -27.73 10.28 -37.91
N HIS A 315 -28.13 10.48 -36.66
CA HIS A 315 -28.19 9.40 -35.66
C HIS A 315 -29.26 8.33 -35.98
N ARG A 316 -30.35 8.70 -36.67
CA ARG A 316 -31.34 7.71 -37.17
C ARG A 316 -30.87 7.00 -38.44
N TRP A 317 -30.10 7.69 -39.27
CA TRP A 317 -29.69 7.18 -40.58
C TRP A 317 -28.70 6.02 -40.50
N TRP A 318 -27.90 5.92 -39.43
CA TRP A 318 -26.93 4.82 -39.27
C TRP A 318 -27.56 3.49 -38.82
N HIS A 319 -28.83 3.45 -38.42
CA HIS A 319 -29.44 2.25 -37.81
C HIS A 319 -30.39 1.45 -38.71
N TRP A 320 -30.77 1.92 -39.91
CA TRP A 320 -31.58 1.11 -40.83
C TRP A 320 -31.62 1.67 -42.27
N ARG A 321 -30.80 1.12 -43.16
CA ARG A 321 -31.18 0.95 -44.57
C ARG A 321 -31.30 -0.56 -44.82
N ARG A 322 -32.49 -1.13 -44.62
CA ARG A 322 -32.93 -2.19 -45.53
C ARG A 322 -33.42 -1.48 -46.78
N ASN A 323 -32.65 -1.64 -47.85
CA ASN A 323 -33.04 -1.23 -49.19
C ASN A 323 -34.36 -1.94 -49.54
N GLY A 324 -35.42 -1.17 -49.76
CA GLY A 324 -36.60 -1.66 -50.46
C GLY A 324 -36.33 -1.60 -51.95
N ALA A 325 -36.38 -2.77 -52.59
CA ALA A 325 -36.90 -2.90 -53.94
C ALA A 325 -38.44 -2.89 -53.87
#